data_AF-A0A7C1HYM1-F1
#
_entry.id   AF-A0A7C1HYM1-F1
#
_cell.length_a   1.000
_cell.length_b   1.000
_cell.length_c   1.000
_cell.angle_alpha   90.00
_cell.angle_beta   90.00
_cell.angle_gamma   90.00
#
_symmetry.space_group_name_H-M   'P 1'
#
loop_
_entity.id
_entity.type
_entity.pdbx_description
1 polymer ?
#
loop_
_entity_poly.entity_id
_entity_poly.type
_entity_poly.pdbx_seq_one_letter_code
_entity_poly.pdbx_strand_id
1 'polypeptide(L)'
;MTRKCSSSWACRSRRDRSASCRWGERDRRAMLDLLSFFTQIPIRKAVRINTVIEQSFLFPFVAALIGLVVAGVAFIAFAVLGSRTELAAVLTLVALYLLTGLLHLDGLADFFDGLMTPGTAEDKRRAMEDNQLGIGGLFAALAVLLVSIFAIEATGAKISASFSFDHPTCSVLRTRRDLRGC
;
A
#
# COMPACT_ATOMS: atom_id res chain seq x y z
N MET A 1 42.75 -52.33 36.78
CA MET A 1 41.68 -52.00 37.76
C MET A 1 41.21 -50.58 37.47
N THR A 2 40.13 -50.41 36.69
CA THR A 2 38.74 -50.08 37.13
C THR A 2 38.62 -48.63 37.68
N ARG A 3 37.76 -47.72 37.21
CA ARG A 3 36.38 -47.84 36.68
C ARG A 3 35.99 -46.74 35.66
N LYS A 4 35.00 -47.11 34.83
CA LYS A 4 34.09 -46.28 34.01
C LYS A 4 33.32 -45.23 34.83
N CYS A 5 33.02 -44.10 34.19
CA CYS A 5 31.75 -43.35 34.24
C CYS A 5 31.70 -42.53 32.92
N SER A 6 30.98 -42.85 31.84
CA SER A 6 29.58 -43.24 31.62
C SER A 6 28.55 -42.26 32.18
N SER A 7 28.33 -41.15 31.48
CA SER A 7 26.97 -40.61 31.26
C SER A 7 27.01 -39.41 30.31
N SER A 8 26.63 -39.66 29.06
CA SER A 8 26.38 -38.72 27.96
C SER A 8 25.14 -37.83 28.14
N TRP A 9 24.71 -37.58 29.38
CA TRP A 9 23.38 -37.02 29.68
C TRP A 9 23.39 -35.67 30.40
N ALA A 10 24.54 -35.16 30.85
CA ALA A 10 24.59 -33.93 31.65
C ALA A 10 24.64 -32.62 30.85
N CYS A 11 24.59 -32.65 29.51
CA CYS A 11 24.66 -31.45 28.67
C CYS A 11 23.63 -31.44 27.53
N ARG A 12 22.37 -31.75 27.84
CA ARG A 12 21.26 -31.72 26.86
C ARG A 12 19.99 -31.09 27.45
N SER A 13 20.09 -29.89 28.01
CA SER A 13 18.88 -29.12 28.40
C SER A 13 18.99 -27.59 28.29
N ARG A 14 20.07 -27.05 27.69
CA ARG A 14 20.17 -25.60 27.39
C ARG A 14 20.02 -25.24 25.91
N ARG A 15 19.56 -26.17 25.05
CA ARG A 15 19.38 -25.90 23.60
C ARG A 15 17.95 -25.51 23.22
N ASP A 16 16.98 -25.60 24.13
CA ASP A 16 15.56 -25.43 23.79
C ASP A 16 14.98 -24.04 24.13
N ARG A 17 15.59 -23.28 25.05
CA ARG A 17 15.16 -21.89 25.32
C ARG A 17 15.51 -20.88 24.22
N SER A 18 16.32 -21.29 23.24
CA SER A 18 16.71 -20.42 22.12
C SER A 18 15.83 -20.60 20.87
N ALA A 19 14.85 -21.50 20.91
CA ALA A 19 13.88 -21.66 19.81
C ALA A 19 12.74 -20.64 19.97
N SER A 20 12.15 -20.49 21.16
CA SER A 20 10.99 -19.60 21.38
C SER A 20 11.29 -18.12 21.11
N CYS A 21 12.45 -17.59 21.55
CA CYS A 21 12.86 -16.22 21.21
C CYS A 21 13.26 -16.05 19.74
N ARG A 22 13.56 -17.14 19.03
CA ARG A 22 14.01 -17.12 17.63
C ARG A 22 12.83 -17.20 16.65
N TRP A 23 11.67 -17.70 17.09
CA TRP A 23 10.39 -17.58 16.38
C TRP A 23 9.93 -16.11 16.31
N GLY A 24 9.87 -15.40 17.44
CA GLY A 24 9.50 -13.98 17.45
C GLY A 24 10.44 -13.09 16.63
N GLU A 25 11.75 -13.37 16.64
CA GLU A 25 12.73 -12.65 15.83
C GLU A 25 12.62 -12.96 14.32
N ARG A 26 12.16 -14.17 13.96
CA ARG A 26 11.94 -14.60 12.57
C ARG A 26 10.69 -13.95 12.00
N ASP A 27 9.59 -13.95 12.75
CA ASP A 27 8.33 -13.34 12.33
C ASP A 27 8.46 -11.81 12.24
N ARG A 28 9.16 -11.17 13.18
CA ARG A 28 9.45 -9.72 13.11
C ARG A 28 10.28 -9.37 11.89
N ARG A 29 11.28 -10.19 11.54
CA ARG A 29 12.10 -9.98 10.33
C ARG A 29 11.27 -10.18 9.06
N ALA A 30 10.39 -11.18 9.05
CA ALA A 30 9.54 -11.44 7.90
C ALA A 30 8.52 -10.30 7.67
N MET A 31 7.92 -9.76 8.73
CA MET A 31 7.09 -8.54 8.63
C MET A 31 7.88 -7.32 8.13
N LEU A 32 9.11 -7.12 8.61
CA LEU A 32 9.97 -6.02 8.15
C LEU A 32 10.41 -6.20 6.69
N ASP A 33 10.66 -7.43 6.25
CA ASP A 33 11.00 -7.75 4.87
C ASP A 33 9.79 -7.53 3.94
N LEU A 34 8.58 -7.90 4.38
CA LEU A 34 7.32 -7.61 3.68
C LEU A 34 7.05 -6.10 3.60
N LEU A 35 7.22 -5.37 4.70
CA LEU A 35 7.07 -3.91 4.70
C LEU A 35 8.11 -3.24 3.82
N SER A 36 9.35 -3.71 3.81
CA SER A 36 10.41 -3.18 2.93
C SER A 36 10.19 -3.52 1.46
N PHE A 37 9.40 -4.57 1.15
CA PHE A 37 9.03 -4.92 -0.22
C PHE A 37 7.86 -4.06 -0.72
N PHE A 38 6.85 -3.83 0.14
CA PHE A 38 5.67 -3.04 -0.19
C PHE A 38 5.83 -1.53 0.02
N THR A 39 6.92 -1.08 0.66
CA THR A 39 7.17 0.34 0.89
C THR A 39 8.56 0.76 0.43
N GLN A 40 8.66 1.96 -0.17
CA GLN A 40 9.93 2.52 -0.61
C GLN A 40 10.86 2.91 0.54
N ILE A 41 10.40 2.83 1.79
CA ILE A 41 11.23 3.12 2.95
C ILE A 41 12.32 2.04 3.02
N PRO A 42 13.60 2.39 2.79
CA PRO A 42 14.68 1.41 2.70
C PRO A 42 15.08 0.98 4.12
N ILE A 43 14.29 0.09 4.72
CA ILE A 43 14.49 -0.37 6.10
C ILE A 43 15.60 -1.45 6.14
N ARG A 44 15.83 -2.21 5.05
CA ARG A 44 16.88 -3.26 4.99
C ARG A 44 17.36 -3.53 3.55
N LYS A 45 18.69 -3.66 3.38
CA LYS A 45 19.36 -4.00 2.10
C LYS A 45 19.42 -5.51 1.79
N ALA A 46 18.80 -6.38 2.61
CA ALA A 46 18.94 -7.83 2.49
C ALA A 46 17.60 -8.56 2.66
N VAL A 47 16.63 -8.22 1.81
CA VAL A 47 15.37 -8.96 1.70
C VAL A 47 15.66 -10.34 1.14
N ARG A 48 15.28 -11.39 1.86
CA ARG A 48 15.37 -12.77 1.34
C ARG A 48 14.09 -13.09 0.57
N ILE A 49 14.16 -13.12 -0.76
CA ILE A 49 13.00 -13.37 -1.62
C ILE A 49 12.30 -14.70 -1.28
N ASN A 50 13.05 -15.73 -0.90
CA ASN A 50 12.48 -17.04 -0.54
C ASN A 50 11.52 -16.99 0.67
N THR A 51 11.78 -16.11 1.65
CA THR A 51 10.88 -15.96 2.81
C THR A 51 9.64 -15.13 2.49
N VAL A 52 9.70 -14.26 1.47
CA VAL A 52 8.55 -13.49 0.98
C VAL A 52 7.56 -14.41 0.26
N ILE A 53 8.06 -15.33 -0.57
CA ILE A 53 7.23 -16.28 -1.31
C ILE A 53 6.49 -17.24 -0.36
N GLU A 54 7.17 -17.79 0.65
CA GLU A 54 6.55 -18.63 1.68
C GLU A 54 5.47 -17.90 2.51
N GLN A 55 5.54 -16.56 2.57
CA GLN A 55 4.63 -15.72 3.33
C GLN A 55 3.65 -14.92 2.45
N SER A 56 3.44 -15.34 1.19
CA SER A 56 2.52 -14.68 0.26
C SER A 56 1.08 -14.57 0.81
N PHE A 57 0.67 -15.46 1.72
CA PHE A 57 -0.62 -15.40 2.39
C PHE A 57 -0.80 -14.15 3.30
N LEU A 58 0.28 -13.48 3.70
CA LEU A 58 0.25 -12.26 4.52
C LEU A 58 0.13 -10.98 3.67
N PHE A 59 0.27 -11.06 2.35
CA PHE A 59 0.11 -9.91 1.46
C PHE A 59 -1.21 -9.15 1.63
N PRO A 60 -2.39 -9.80 1.68
CA PRO A 60 -3.65 -9.08 1.90
C PRO A 60 -3.68 -8.35 3.24
N PHE A 61 -3.02 -8.88 4.28
CA PHE A 61 -2.94 -8.23 5.58
C PHE A 61 -2.04 -6.99 5.54
N VAL A 62 -0.88 -7.08 4.88
CA VAL A 62 0.02 -5.93 4.67
C VAL A 62 -0.64 -4.86 3.80
N ALA A 63 -1.32 -5.27 2.74
CA ALA A 63 -2.09 -4.38 1.87
C ALA A 63 -3.23 -3.69 2.65
N ALA A 64 -3.93 -4.41 3.51
CA ALA A 64 -4.97 -3.84 4.39
C ALA A 64 -4.38 -2.81 5.36
N LEU A 65 -3.20 -3.09 5.94
CA LEU A 65 -2.51 -2.14 6.82
C LEU A 65 -2.12 -0.86 6.08
N ILE A 66 -1.54 -0.98 4.88
CA ILE A 66 -1.21 0.18 4.03
C ILE A 66 -2.47 0.94 3.63
N GLY A 67 -3.53 0.23 3.24
CA GLY A 67 -4.82 0.80 2.90
C GLY A 67 -5.45 1.57 4.07
N LEU A 68 -5.30 1.09 5.30
CA LEU A 68 -5.78 1.78 6.50
C LEU A 68 -5.02 3.08 6.76
N VAL A 69 -3.70 3.08 6.58
CA VAL A 69 -2.88 4.30 6.69
C VAL A 69 -3.30 5.32 5.63
N VAL A 70 -3.45 4.89 4.37
CA VAL A 70 -3.87 5.75 3.26
C VAL A 70 -5.29 6.27 3.47
N ALA A 71 -6.21 5.46 3.99
CA ALA A 71 -7.56 5.89 4.34
C ALA A 71 -7.56 6.96 5.43
N GLY A 72 -6.68 6.86 6.43
CA GLY A 72 -6.49 7.90 7.43
C GLY A 72 -6.00 9.22 6.83
N VAL A 73 -5.02 9.16 5.91
CA VAL A 73 -4.55 10.35 5.17
C VAL A 73 -5.66 10.95 4.32
N ALA A 74 -6.43 10.12 3.62
CA ALA A 74 -7.57 10.56 2.82
C ALA A 74 -8.62 11.26 3.68
N PHE A 75 -9.00 10.66 4.81
CA PHE A 75 -9.98 11.24 5.73
C PHE A 75 -9.56 12.62 6.21
N ILE A 76 -8.29 12.79 6.61
CA ILE A 76 -7.75 14.08 7.02
C ILE A 76 -7.73 15.06 5.85
N ALA A 77 -7.30 14.63 4.66
CA ALA A 77 -7.25 15.48 3.47
C ALA A 77 -8.64 16.01 3.10
N PHE A 78 -9.65 15.14 3.04
CA PHE A 78 -11.03 15.52 2.73
C PHE A 78 -11.65 16.38 3.84
N ALA A 79 -11.34 16.12 5.12
CA ALA A 79 -11.83 16.94 6.23
C ALA A 79 -11.25 18.36 6.24
N VAL A 80 -9.96 18.52 5.91
CA VAL A 80 -9.30 19.84 5.91
C VAL A 80 -9.62 20.63 4.65
N LEU A 81 -9.68 19.97 3.48
CA LEU A 81 -9.84 20.65 2.20
C LEU A 81 -11.31 20.88 1.79
N GLY A 82 -12.27 20.19 2.42
CA GLY A 82 -13.71 20.46 2.41
C GLY A 82 -14.35 20.63 1.02
N SER A 83 -14.19 21.82 0.42
CA SER A 83 -14.72 22.19 -0.88
C SER A 83 -13.81 21.86 -2.08
N ARG A 84 -12.54 21.49 -1.85
CA ARG A 84 -11.56 21.15 -2.91
C ARG A 84 -11.30 19.65 -2.97
N THR A 85 -12.29 18.90 -3.42
CA THR A 85 -12.25 17.43 -3.50
C THR A 85 -11.16 16.92 -4.45
N GLU A 86 -10.83 17.70 -5.48
CA GLU A 86 -9.82 17.36 -6.48
C GLU A 86 -8.42 17.36 -5.86
N LEU A 87 -8.10 18.38 -5.07
CA LEU A 87 -6.82 18.48 -4.36
C LEU A 87 -6.67 17.40 -3.30
N ALA A 88 -7.76 17.05 -2.60
CA ALA A 88 -7.76 15.95 -1.62
C ALA A 88 -7.52 14.60 -2.31
N ALA A 89 -8.10 14.36 -3.49
CA ALA A 89 -7.89 13.15 -4.27
C ALA A 89 -6.43 13.03 -4.74
N VAL A 90 -5.85 14.11 -5.29
CA VAL A 90 -4.44 14.14 -5.70
C VAL A 90 -3.50 13.89 -4.52
N LEU A 91 -3.73 14.55 -3.38
CA LEU A 91 -2.88 14.36 -2.19
C LEU A 91 -2.94 12.92 -1.66
N THR A 92 -4.15 12.33 -1.65
CA THR A 92 -4.35 10.92 -1.26
C THR A 92 -3.61 9.98 -2.19
N LEU A 93 -3.69 10.21 -3.50
CA LEU A 93 -3.03 9.39 -4.50
C LEU A 93 -1.50 9.51 -4.41
N VAL A 94 -0.98 10.73 -4.24
CA VAL A 94 0.45 10.98 -4.03
C VAL A 94 0.93 10.29 -2.76
N ALA A 95 0.17 10.36 -1.65
CA ALA A 95 0.52 9.65 -0.43
C ALA A 95 0.56 8.13 -0.63
N LEU A 96 -0.41 7.55 -1.36
CA LEU A 96 -0.41 6.13 -1.70
C LEU A 96 0.83 5.73 -2.51
N TYR A 97 1.20 6.50 -3.53
CA TYR A 97 2.36 6.19 -4.37
C TYR A 97 3.69 6.42 -3.65
N LEU A 98 3.79 7.42 -2.79
CA LEU A 98 4.96 7.62 -1.93
C LEU A 98 5.14 6.47 -0.94
N LEU A 99 4.04 5.94 -0.40
CA LEU A 99 4.08 4.78 0.50
C LEU A 99 4.44 3.50 -0.24
N THR A 100 3.85 3.25 -1.41
CA THR A 100 4.05 2.01 -2.20
C THR A 100 5.28 2.03 -3.09
N GLY A 101 5.87 3.20 -3.29
CA GLY A 101 7.13 3.36 -4.01
C GLY A 101 7.05 3.28 -5.53
N LEU A 102 5.89 3.60 -6.11
CA LEU A 102 5.63 3.50 -7.55
C LEU A 102 5.87 2.12 -8.19
N LEU A 103 6.16 1.07 -7.42
CA LEU A 103 6.48 -0.27 -7.93
C LEU A 103 5.44 -0.81 -8.92
N HIS A 104 4.16 -0.58 -8.64
CA HIS A 104 3.07 -1.01 -9.51
C HIS A 104 2.97 -0.17 -10.79
N LEU A 105 3.29 1.13 -10.69
CA LEU A 105 3.25 2.04 -11.83
C LEU A 105 4.42 1.79 -12.78
N ASP A 106 5.60 1.48 -12.21
CA ASP A 106 6.82 1.09 -12.91
C ASP A 106 6.61 -0.21 -13.70
N GLY A 107 6.16 -1.27 -13.04
CA GLY A 107 5.86 -2.54 -13.71
C GLY A 107 4.73 -2.44 -14.75
N LEU A 108 3.76 -1.54 -14.56
CA LEU A 108 2.74 -1.23 -15.57
C LEU A 108 3.36 -0.53 -16.78
N ALA A 109 4.24 0.44 -16.55
CA ALA A 109 4.92 1.18 -17.62
C ALA A 109 5.76 0.22 -18.46
N ASP A 110 6.59 -0.61 -17.83
CA ASP A 110 7.43 -1.62 -18.50
C ASP A 110 6.60 -2.61 -19.31
N PHE A 111 5.47 -3.07 -18.74
CA PHE A 111 4.57 -3.99 -19.42
C PHE A 111 3.99 -3.37 -20.70
N PHE A 112 3.57 -2.11 -20.64
CA PHE A 112 3.01 -1.42 -21.81
C PHE A 112 4.08 -1.04 -22.83
N ASP A 113 5.32 -0.73 -22.41
CA ASP A 113 6.43 -0.52 -23.33
C ASP A 113 6.81 -1.81 -24.07
N GLY A 114 6.85 -2.94 -23.37
CA GLY A 114 7.01 -4.25 -24.00
C GLY A 114 5.84 -4.64 -24.91
N LEU A 115 4.61 -4.26 -24.56
CA LEU A 115 3.42 -4.55 -25.37
C LEU A 115 3.39 -3.73 -26.67
N MET A 116 3.79 -2.47 -26.61
CA MET A 116 3.76 -1.54 -27.75
C MET A 116 4.92 -1.75 -28.73
N THR A 117 5.97 -2.47 -28.30
CA THR A 117 7.11 -2.84 -29.16
C THR A 117 6.71 -3.95 -30.13
N PRO A 118 6.68 -3.69 -31.46
CA PRO A 118 6.44 -4.73 -32.45
C PRO A 118 7.70 -5.59 -32.61
N GLY A 119 7.55 -6.91 -32.64
CA GLY A 119 8.68 -7.82 -32.84
C GLY A 119 8.55 -9.14 -32.11
N THR A 120 9.70 -9.80 -31.95
CA THR A 120 9.84 -11.10 -31.27
C THR A 120 9.82 -10.93 -29.75
N ALA A 121 9.74 -12.02 -28.99
CA ALA A 121 9.78 -11.97 -27.53
C ALA A 121 11.09 -11.36 -27.00
N GLU A 122 12.20 -11.58 -27.70
CA GLU A 122 13.51 -10.98 -27.42
C GLU A 122 13.49 -9.44 -27.54
N ASP A 123 12.79 -8.90 -28.54
CA ASP A 123 12.71 -7.45 -28.75
C ASP A 123 11.88 -6.78 -27.65
N LYS A 124 10.78 -7.42 -27.25
CA LYS A 124 9.95 -6.96 -26.12
C LYS A 124 10.69 -6.99 -24.80
N ARG A 125 11.49 -8.04 -24.55
CA ARG A 125 12.30 -8.14 -23.34
C ARG A 125 13.39 -7.07 -23.29
N ARG A 126 14.02 -6.75 -24.43
CA ARG A 126 14.97 -5.64 -24.52
C ARG A 126 14.32 -4.29 -24.21
N ALA A 127 13.08 -4.08 -24.64
CA ALA A 127 12.34 -2.85 -24.31
C ALA A 127 12.07 -2.73 -22.80
N MET A 128 11.79 -3.84 -22.11
CA MET A 128 11.58 -3.87 -20.65
C MET A 128 12.88 -3.75 -19.83
N GLU A 129 14.04 -4.03 -20.44
CA GLU A 129 15.35 -3.90 -19.79
C GLU A 129 15.98 -2.51 -20.02
N ASP A 130 15.42 -1.69 -20.91
CA ASP A 130 15.88 -0.32 -21.12
C ASP A 130 15.44 0.56 -19.95
N ASN A 131 16.30 1.50 -19.57
CA ASN A 131 16.03 2.44 -18.48
C ASN A 131 15.30 3.70 -19.00
N GLN A 132 14.89 3.68 -20.27
CA GLN A 132 14.16 4.75 -20.94
C GLN A 132 12.66 4.46 -20.92
N LEU A 133 11.88 5.38 -20.35
CA LEU A 133 10.42 5.33 -20.42
C LEU A 133 9.94 5.53 -21.86
N GLY A 134 9.29 4.53 -22.42
CA GLY A 134 8.67 4.60 -23.73
C GLY A 134 7.32 5.32 -23.69
N ILE A 135 6.81 5.62 -24.89
CA ILE A 135 5.52 6.31 -25.05
C ILE A 135 4.36 5.42 -24.58
N GLY A 136 4.49 4.09 -24.72
CA GLY A 136 3.47 3.13 -24.29
C GLY A 136 3.31 3.11 -22.78
N GLY A 137 4.42 3.01 -22.06
CA GLY A 137 4.49 3.04 -20.61
C GLY A 137 4.04 4.38 -20.04
N LEU A 138 4.47 5.51 -20.65
CA LEU A 138 3.99 6.84 -20.27
C LEU A 138 2.48 6.98 -20.43
N PHE A 139 1.92 6.51 -21.57
CA PHE A 139 0.49 6.56 -21.81
C PHE A 139 -0.28 5.73 -20.78
N ALA A 140 0.18 4.52 -20.49
CA ALA A 140 -0.44 3.64 -19.50
C ALA A 140 -0.40 4.23 -18.09
N ALA A 141 0.75 4.78 -17.69
CA ALA A 141 0.91 5.45 -16.41
C ALA A 141 -0.04 6.64 -16.27
N LEU A 142 -0.09 7.52 -17.28
CA LEU A 142 -1.02 8.66 -17.29
C LEU A 142 -2.48 8.22 -17.23
N ALA A 143 -2.87 7.22 -18.02
CA ALA A 143 -4.24 6.70 -18.03
C ALA A 143 -4.66 6.17 -16.65
N VAL A 144 -3.80 5.39 -15.98
CA VAL A 144 -4.10 4.86 -14.64
C VAL A 144 -4.12 5.96 -13.59
N LEU A 145 -3.21 6.94 -13.65
CA LEU A 145 -3.21 8.08 -12.73
C LEU A 145 -4.51 8.88 -12.85
N LEU A 146 -4.92 9.23 -14.07
CA LEU A 146 -6.16 9.95 -14.34
C LEU A 146 -7.38 9.20 -13.78
N VAL A 147 -7.53 7.93 -14.13
CA VAL A 147 -8.64 7.09 -13.65
C VAL A 147 -8.64 7.01 -12.13
N SER A 148 -7.48 6.86 -11.50
CA SER A 148 -7.37 6.75 -10.05
C SER A 148 -7.77 8.04 -9.34
N ILE A 149 -7.37 9.22 -9.86
CA ILE A 149 -7.78 10.52 -9.30
C ILE A 149 -9.31 10.64 -9.33
N PHE A 150 -9.92 10.43 -10.50
CA PHE A 150 -11.37 10.54 -10.65
C PHE A 150 -12.14 9.52 -9.79
N ALA A 151 -11.62 8.29 -9.66
CA ALA A 151 -12.22 7.27 -8.82
C ALA A 151 -12.19 7.65 -7.33
N ILE A 152 -11.05 8.18 -6.85
CA ILE A 152 -10.89 8.64 -5.46
C ILE A 152 -11.80 9.85 -5.20
N GLU A 153 -11.84 10.81 -6.12
CA GLU A 153 -12.70 11.98 -6.00
C GLU A 153 -14.18 11.58 -5.92
N ALA A 154 -14.65 10.75 -6.86
CA ALA A 154 -16.04 10.30 -6.90
C ALA A 154 -16.44 9.50 -5.65
N THR A 155 -15.51 8.73 -5.08
CA THR A 155 -15.76 7.94 -3.87
C THR A 155 -15.67 8.80 -2.61
N GLY A 156 -14.66 9.65 -2.51
CA GLY A 156 -14.42 10.56 -1.39
C GLY A 156 -15.52 11.60 -1.24
N ALA A 157 -16.05 12.14 -2.35
CA ALA A 157 -17.18 13.06 -2.33
C ALA A 157 -18.46 12.40 -1.77
N LYS A 158 -18.75 11.16 -2.17
CA LYS A 158 -19.91 10.39 -1.66
C LYS A 158 -19.77 10.07 -0.17
N ILE A 159 -18.58 9.66 0.24
CA ILE A 159 -18.27 9.36 1.65
C ILE A 159 -18.43 10.64 2.48
N SER A 160 -17.83 11.75 2.05
CA SER A 160 -17.91 13.03 2.76
C SER A 160 -19.34 13.57 2.86
N ALA A 161 -20.15 13.39 1.81
CA ALA A 161 -21.59 13.71 1.85
C ALA A 161 -22.36 12.84 2.85
N SER A 162 -21.98 11.56 3.00
CA SER A 162 -22.59 10.64 3.96
C SER A 162 -22.22 10.99 5.41
N PHE A 163 -20.99 11.44 5.65
CA PHE A 163 -20.54 11.89 6.97
C PHE A 163 -21.05 13.29 7.35
N SER A 164 -21.28 14.16 6.37
CA SER A 164 -21.87 15.49 6.60
C SER A 164 -23.35 15.44 7.01
N PHE A 165 -23.98 14.25 6.99
CA PHE A 165 -25.36 14.05 7.46
C PHE A 165 -25.49 14.10 8.99
N ASP A 166 -24.39 14.15 9.75
CA ASP A 166 -24.41 14.21 11.23
C ASP A 166 -24.21 15.62 11.82
N HIS A 167 -24.10 16.65 10.99
CA HIS A 167 -24.46 18.00 11.45
C HIS A 167 -25.89 18.28 11.01
N PRO A 168 -26.89 18.15 11.90
CA PRO A 168 -28.11 18.92 11.75
C PRO A 168 -27.67 20.37 11.91
N THR A 169 -27.26 21.00 10.81
CA THR A 169 -27.46 22.44 10.68
C THR A 169 -28.97 22.58 10.71
N CYS A 170 -29.44 22.78 11.94
CA CYS A 170 -30.75 23.24 12.29
C CYS A 170 -30.92 24.56 11.53
N SER A 171 -31.34 24.47 10.27
CA SER A 171 -31.88 25.59 9.49
C SER A 171 -33.30 25.87 9.97
N VAL A 172 -33.49 25.89 11.30
CA VAL A 172 -34.50 26.67 11.97
C VAL A 172 -34.08 28.12 11.75
N LEU A 173 -34.60 28.74 10.69
CA LEU A 173 -34.93 30.18 10.57
C LEU A 173 -35.09 30.59 9.09
N ARG A 174 -36.17 30.12 8.44
CA ARG A 174 -36.91 30.99 7.49
C ARG A 174 -38.36 30.54 7.33
N THR A 175 -39.07 30.44 8.45
CA THR A 175 -40.55 30.48 8.46
C THR A 175 -40.99 31.93 8.66
N ARG A 176 -42.08 32.31 7.99
CA ARG A 176 -42.89 33.54 8.14
C ARG A 176 -42.44 34.77 7.35
N ARG A 177 -42.72 34.79 6.05
CA ARG A 177 -43.02 36.05 5.36
C ARG A 177 -44.09 35.96 4.25
N ASP A 178 -45.00 34.99 4.32
CA ASP A 178 -45.99 34.81 3.24
C ASP A 178 -47.38 34.36 3.72
N LEU A 179 -47.86 34.83 4.87
CA LEU A 179 -49.28 34.65 5.25
C LEU A 179 -49.79 35.83 6.10
N ARG A 180 -49.75 37.05 5.56
CA ARG A 180 -50.63 38.16 5.99
C ARG A 180 -51.00 38.99 4.76
N GLY A 181 -52.28 38.97 4.38
CA GLY A 181 -52.81 39.81 3.31
C GLY A 181 -54.14 39.37 2.70
N CYS A 182 -55.04 38.78 3.49
CA CYS A 182 -56.49 38.97 3.34
C CYS A 182 -56.93 39.95 4.43
#